data_AF-A0A6J4SGK1-F1
#
_entry.id   AF-A0A6J4SGK1-F1
#
_cell.length_a   1.000
_cell.length_b   1.000
_cell.length_c   1.000
_cell.angle_alpha   90.00
_cell.angle_beta   90.00
_cell.angle_gamma   90.00
#
_symmetry.space_group_name_H-M   'P 1'
#
loop_
_entity.id
_entity.type
_entity.pdbx_description
1 polymer ?
#
loop_
_entity_poly.entity_id
_entity_poly.type
_entity_poly.pdbx_seq_one_letter_code
_entity_poly.pdbx_strand_id
1 'polypeptide(L)'
;MAAEPPNFAYLVGSDRVGELVHDKHRQHAHAGVTDIYRLRVTTPNEYKRVQLTPGYLRQSYRHDFQRFSCLLNLVTDADANPKVLAIAAKLLRDFRGRVINPPQEVARSGRDAMAKLLAGVPGLRVPVTLRADLRRPATMRAFLEASGRA
;
A
#
# COMPACT_ATOMS: atom_id res chain seq x y z
N MET A 1 -20.84 -23.69 -17.82
CA MET A 1 -20.97 -22.23 -17.73
C MET A 1 -19.66 -21.66 -17.21
N ALA A 2 -19.01 -20.76 -17.95
CA ALA A 2 -17.83 -20.07 -17.45
C ALA A 2 -18.26 -19.11 -16.32
N ALA A 3 -17.57 -19.14 -15.18
CA ALA A 3 -17.82 -18.19 -14.10
C ALA A 3 -17.61 -16.76 -14.62
N GLU A 4 -18.53 -15.85 -14.30
CA GLU A 4 -18.33 -14.43 -14.56
C GLU A 4 -16.99 -13.97 -13.95
N PRO A 5 -16.23 -13.12 -14.64
CA PRO A 5 -14.95 -12.66 -14.13
C PRO A 5 -15.16 -11.88 -12.83
N PRO A 6 -14.21 -12.00 -11.88
CA PRO A 6 -14.27 -11.24 -10.62
C PRO A 6 -14.41 -9.76 -10.91
N ASN A 7 -15.39 -9.14 -10.26
CA ASN A 7 -15.70 -7.74 -10.46
C ASN A 7 -14.74 -6.81 -9.68
N PHE A 8 -14.10 -7.35 -8.64
CA PHE A 8 -13.28 -6.59 -7.69
C PHE A 8 -11.91 -7.22 -7.45
N ALA A 9 -10.87 -6.39 -7.35
CA ALA A 9 -9.59 -6.84 -6.82
C ALA A 9 -9.06 -5.93 -5.72
N TYR A 10 -8.29 -6.49 -4.80
CA TYR A 10 -7.55 -5.72 -3.81
C TYR A 10 -6.05 -5.97 -3.91
N LEU A 11 -5.30 -4.88 -3.88
CA LEU A 11 -3.85 -4.85 -4.06
C LEU A 11 -3.20 -4.82 -2.68
N VAL A 12 -2.26 -5.73 -2.46
CA VAL A 12 -1.41 -5.74 -1.27
C VAL A 12 0.04 -5.81 -1.71
N GLY A 13 0.97 -5.32 -0.89
CA GLY A 13 2.36 -5.24 -1.29
C GLY A 13 3.24 -4.67 -0.20
N SER A 14 4.54 -5.00 -0.28
CA SER A 14 5.56 -4.48 0.62
C SER A 14 6.88 -4.32 -0.13
N ASP A 15 7.63 -3.27 0.19
CA ASP A 15 9.01 -3.09 -0.29
C ASP A 15 9.97 -4.12 0.35
N ARG A 16 9.57 -4.74 1.46
CA ARG A 16 10.34 -5.77 2.17
C ARG A 16 10.04 -7.15 1.61
N VAL A 17 10.76 -7.52 0.56
CA VAL A 17 10.59 -8.79 -0.16
C VAL A 17 10.83 -10.02 0.74
N GLY A 18 11.67 -9.90 1.77
CA GLY A 18 12.01 -10.99 2.70
C GLY A 18 10.91 -11.36 3.72
N GLU A 19 9.87 -10.54 3.86
CA GLU A 19 8.72 -10.82 4.76
C GLU A 19 7.60 -11.62 4.05
N LEU A 20 7.78 -11.94 2.75
CA LEU A 20 6.87 -12.80 2.01
C LEU A 20 7.10 -14.26 2.39
N VAL A 21 6.32 -14.73 3.36
CA VAL A 21 6.29 -16.15 3.72
C VAL A 21 5.68 -16.95 2.56
N HIS A 22 6.52 -17.65 1.83
CA HIS A 22 6.12 -18.65 0.83
C HIS A 22 5.91 -19.99 1.53
N ASP A 23 4.68 -20.29 1.93
CA ASP A 23 4.34 -21.64 2.37
C ASP A 23 4.28 -22.58 1.15
N LYS A 24 5.02 -23.69 1.23
CA LYS A 24 5.10 -24.73 0.18
C LYS A 24 3.84 -25.60 0.16
N HIS A 25 2.99 -25.52 1.18
CA HIS A 25 1.72 -26.25 1.23
C HIS A 25 0.58 -25.35 0.72
N ARG A 26 -0.11 -25.85 -0.30
CA ARG A 26 -1.05 -25.18 -1.22
C ARG A 26 -2.39 -24.71 -0.60
N GLN A 27 -2.40 -24.30 0.66
CA GLN A 27 -3.54 -23.61 1.26
C GLN A 27 -2.98 -22.44 2.02
N HIS A 28 -2.96 -21.27 1.38
CA HIS A 28 -2.75 -20.04 2.11
C HIS A 28 -3.75 -20.01 3.27
N ALA A 29 -3.26 -20.17 4.49
CA ALA A 29 -3.89 -19.54 5.64
C ALA A 29 -3.87 -18.05 5.32
N HIS A 30 -4.91 -17.58 4.63
CA HIS A 30 -5.09 -16.22 4.17
C HIS A 30 -5.41 -15.31 5.38
N ALA A 31 -4.66 -15.42 6.47
CA ALA A 31 -4.68 -14.47 7.56
C ALA A 31 -3.97 -13.20 7.07
N GLY A 32 -4.71 -12.35 6.37
CA GLY A 32 -4.26 -10.98 6.11
C GLY A 32 -4.42 -10.14 7.36
N VAL A 33 -3.65 -9.05 7.46
CA VAL A 33 -3.82 -7.99 8.47
C VAL A 33 -5.14 -7.22 8.35
N THR A 34 -6.00 -7.58 7.39
CA THR A 34 -7.28 -6.91 7.10
C THR A 34 -8.37 -7.97 6.92
N ASP A 35 -9.58 -7.77 7.44
CA ASP A 35 -10.68 -8.72 7.28
C ASP A 35 -11.19 -8.90 5.82
N ILE A 36 -10.71 -8.09 4.87
CA ILE A 36 -11.04 -8.20 3.44
C ILE A 36 -10.77 -9.59 2.85
N TYR A 37 -9.84 -10.37 3.44
CA TYR A 37 -9.63 -11.77 3.01
C TYR A 37 -10.89 -12.63 3.17
N ARG A 38 -11.78 -12.32 4.11
CA ARG A 38 -13.02 -13.07 4.36
C ARG A 38 -13.97 -13.03 3.16
N LEU A 39 -13.96 -11.96 2.37
CA LEU A 39 -14.75 -11.84 1.13
C LEU A 39 -14.37 -12.90 0.09
N ARG A 40 -13.14 -13.40 0.12
CA ARG A 40 -12.70 -14.51 -0.75
C ARG A 40 -13.15 -15.87 -0.25
N VAL A 41 -13.46 -16.00 1.04
CA VAL A 41 -13.99 -17.23 1.61
C VAL A 41 -15.48 -17.35 1.28
N THR A 42 -16.22 -16.24 1.38
CA THR A 42 -17.67 -16.21 1.11
C THR A 42 -18.00 -16.21 -0.38
N THR A 43 -17.22 -15.50 -1.20
CA THR A 43 -17.51 -15.25 -2.62
C THR A 43 -16.22 -15.31 -3.46
N PRO A 44 -15.57 -16.48 -3.58
CA PRO A 44 -14.22 -16.62 -4.15
C PRO A 44 -14.09 -16.17 -5.61
N ASN A 45 -15.18 -16.22 -6.38
CA ASN A 45 -15.18 -15.84 -7.80
C ASN A 45 -15.36 -14.35 -8.03
N GLU A 46 -15.76 -13.57 -7.02
CA GLU A 46 -16.03 -12.13 -7.15
C GLU A 46 -14.81 -11.26 -6.76
N TYR A 47 -13.92 -11.81 -5.92
CA TYR A 47 -12.82 -11.06 -5.30
C TYR A 47 -11.46 -11.66 -5.62
N LYS A 48 -10.55 -10.84 -6.16
CA LYS A 48 -9.16 -11.24 -6.41
C LYS A 48 -8.19 -10.50 -5.49
N ARG A 49 -7.32 -11.26 -4.81
CA ARG A 49 -6.11 -10.71 -4.16
C ARG A 49 -4.99 -10.61 -5.19
N VAL A 50 -4.36 -9.45 -5.27
CA VAL A 50 -3.15 -9.23 -6.08
C VAL A 50 -2.00 -8.81 -5.18
N GLN A 51 -0.93 -9.60 -5.19
CA GLN A 51 0.31 -9.29 -4.47
C GLN A 51 1.27 -8.54 -5.39
N LEU A 52 1.60 -7.31 -5.02
CA LEU A 52 2.61 -6.50 -5.68
C LEU A 52 3.95 -6.62 -4.93
N THR A 53 5.03 -6.56 -5.70
CA THR A 53 6.41 -6.51 -5.21
C THR A 53 7.16 -5.46 -6.01
N PRO A 54 8.32 -4.95 -5.52
CA PRO A 54 9.13 -4.01 -6.30
C PRO A 54 9.54 -4.54 -7.70
N GLY A 55 9.62 -5.87 -7.85
CA GLY A 55 9.95 -6.54 -9.10
C GLY A 55 8.76 -6.93 -9.98
N TYR A 56 7.53 -6.58 -9.62
CA TYR A 56 6.30 -7.07 -10.27
C TYR A 56 6.31 -6.88 -11.80
N LEU A 57 6.78 -5.74 -12.30
CA LEU A 57 6.83 -5.45 -13.74
C LEU A 57 7.80 -6.34 -14.53
N ARG A 58 8.73 -7.03 -13.86
CA ARG A 58 9.69 -7.95 -14.47
C ARG A 58 9.20 -9.39 -14.50
N GLN A 59 8.04 -9.67 -13.88
CA GLN A 59 7.47 -11.01 -13.84
C GLN A 59 6.88 -11.37 -15.21
N SER A 60 7.05 -12.64 -15.60
CA SER A 60 6.51 -13.17 -16.86
C SER A 60 4.98 -13.20 -16.86
N TYR A 61 4.38 -13.50 -15.71
CA TYR A 61 2.95 -13.41 -15.49
C TYR A 61 2.57 -12.08 -14.85
N ARG A 62 1.52 -11.44 -15.38
CA ARG A 62 0.92 -10.20 -14.84
C ARG A 62 -0.59 -10.34 -14.84
N HIS A 63 -1.24 -9.71 -13.87
CA HIS A 63 -2.70 -9.65 -13.83
C HIS A 63 -3.20 -8.66 -14.89
N ASP A 64 -4.25 -9.06 -15.60
CA ASP A 64 -5.04 -8.15 -16.42
C ASP A 64 -6.03 -7.40 -15.51
N PHE A 65 -5.69 -6.16 -15.18
CA PHE A 65 -6.51 -5.31 -14.32
C PHE A 65 -7.79 -4.81 -14.99
N GLN A 66 -7.87 -4.82 -16.33
CA GLN A 66 -9.04 -4.32 -17.05
C GLN A 66 -10.27 -5.22 -16.90
N ARG A 67 -10.09 -6.43 -16.34
CA ARG A 67 -11.19 -7.36 -16.03
C ARG A 67 -11.99 -6.98 -14.79
N PHE A 68 -11.50 -6.03 -13.98
CA PHE A 68 -12.17 -5.58 -12.76
C PHE A 68 -12.83 -4.22 -13.00
N SER A 69 -14.00 -3.98 -12.42
CA SER A 69 -14.62 -2.64 -12.42
C SER A 69 -14.07 -1.76 -11.30
N CYS A 70 -13.57 -2.38 -10.21
CA CYS A 70 -13.04 -1.68 -9.06
C CYS A 70 -11.80 -2.35 -8.46
N LEU A 71 -10.83 -1.51 -8.09
CA LEU A 71 -9.61 -1.91 -7.40
C LEU A 71 -9.53 -1.19 -6.05
N LEU A 72 -9.25 -1.95 -4.99
CA LEU A 72 -8.93 -1.42 -3.68
C LEU A 72 -7.44 -1.55 -3.41
N ASN A 73 -6.76 -0.42 -3.34
CA ASN A 73 -5.36 -0.40 -2.95
C ASN A 73 -5.24 -0.47 -1.41
N LEU A 74 -4.65 -1.56 -0.93
CA LEU A 74 -4.25 -1.76 0.46
C LEU A 74 -2.72 -1.72 0.64
N VAL A 75 -1.98 -1.27 -0.38
CA VAL A 75 -0.59 -0.86 -0.17
C VAL A 75 -0.63 0.46 0.59
N THR A 76 -0.37 0.39 1.89
CA THR A 76 -0.42 1.51 2.83
C THR A 76 0.99 1.96 3.21
N ASP A 77 1.10 3.07 3.95
CA ASP A 77 2.36 3.67 4.41
C ASP A 77 3.30 4.09 3.27
N ALA A 78 3.22 5.38 2.91
CA ALA A 78 4.05 6.00 1.88
C ALA A 78 5.55 5.93 2.17
N ASP A 79 5.93 6.00 3.45
CA ASP A 79 7.33 6.01 3.87
C ASP A 79 7.93 4.60 3.82
N ALA A 80 7.14 3.57 4.14
CA ALA A 80 7.61 2.19 4.17
C ALA A 80 7.57 1.50 2.80
N ASN A 81 6.61 1.86 1.93
CA ASN A 81 6.34 1.16 0.66
C ASN A 81 6.44 2.04 -0.61
N PRO A 82 7.43 2.95 -0.73
CA PRO A 82 7.48 3.88 -1.86
C PRO A 82 7.66 3.18 -3.21
N LYS A 83 8.41 2.07 -3.28
CA LYS A 83 8.65 1.38 -4.57
C LYS A 83 7.40 0.67 -5.05
N VAL A 84 6.74 -0.10 -4.18
CA VAL A 84 5.49 -0.79 -4.54
C VAL A 84 4.39 0.21 -4.91
N LEU A 85 4.27 1.33 -4.19
CA LEU A 85 3.32 2.39 -4.56
C LEU A 85 3.63 2.97 -5.95
N ALA A 86 4.90 3.21 -6.28
CA ALA A 86 5.30 3.65 -7.62
C ALA A 86 4.98 2.62 -8.71
N ILE A 87 5.16 1.32 -8.42
CA ILE A 87 4.77 0.23 -9.33
C ILE A 87 3.25 0.19 -9.51
N ALA A 88 2.48 0.29 -8.43
CA ALA A 88 1.02 0.33 -8.48
C ALA A 88 0.53 1.54 -9.31
N ALA A 89 1.09 2.72 -9.07
CA ALA A 89 0.80 3.93 -9.84
C ALA A 89 1.04 3.72 -11.35
N LYS A 90 2.15 3.06 -11.71
CA LYS A 90 2.46 2.76 -13.12
C LYS A 90 1.51 1.73 -13.73
N LEU A 91 1.16 0.68 -12.99
CA LEU A 91 0.23 -0.36 -13.45
C LEU A 91 -1.18 0.16 -13.68
N LEU A 92 -1.64 1.07 -12.81
CA LEU A 92 -3.01 1.56 -12.80
C LEU A 92 -3.19 2.85 -13.61
N ARG A 93 -2.16 3.35 -14.30
CA ARG A 93 -2.22 4.59 -15.07
C ARG A 93 -3.37 4.60 -16.09
N ASP A 94 -3.53 3.49 -16.80
CA ASP A 94 -4.52 3.35 -17.87
C ASP A 94 -5.74 2.52 -17.44
N PHE A 95 -5.91 2.31 -16.12
CA PHE A 95 -7.06 1.61 -15.59
C PHE A 95 -8.30 2.51 -15.66
N ARG A 96 -9.36 2.02 -16.31
CA ARG A 96 -10.58 2.80 -16.56
C ARG A 96 -11.64 2.66 -15.47
N GLY A 97 -11.50 1.68 -14.57
CA GLY A 97 -12.42 1.46 -13.46
C GLY A 97 -12.11 2.35 -12.25
N ARG A 98 -12.83 2.11 -11.15
CA ARG A 98 -12.66 2.88 -9.91
C ARG A 98 -11.48 2.36 -9.09
N VAL A 99 -10.55 3.22 -8.71
CA VAL A 99 -9.49 2.91 -7.74
C VAL A 99 -9.81 3.56 -6.39
N ILE A 100 -10.02 2.74 -5.37
CA ILE A 100 -10.11 3.19 -3.98
C ILE A 100 -8.68 3.25 -3.43
N ASN A 101 -8.35 4.37 -2.77
CA ASN A 101 -7.00 4.73 -2.31
C ASN A 101 -5.95 4.78 -3.44
N PRO A 102 -6.10 5.67 -4.46
CA PRO A 102 -5.19 5.73 -5.60
C PRO A 102 -3.71 5.76 -5.16
N PRO A 103 -2.81 4.95 -5.75
CA PRO A 103 -1.43 4.82 -5.27
C PRO A 103 -0.67 6.14 -5.19
N GLN A 104 -0.90 7.04 -6.15
CA GLN A 104 -0.34 8.39 -6.18
C GLN A 104 -0.79 9.27 -5.01
N GLU A 105 -2.03 9.13 -4.54
CA GLU A 105 -2.51 9.88 -3.38
C GLU A 105 -1.98 9.27 -2.08
N VAL A 106 -1.93 7.93 -1.99
CA VAL A 106 -1.29 7.25 -0.85
C VAL A 106 0.19 7.64 -0.77
N ALA A 107 0.92 7.71 -1.87
CA ALA A 107 2.32 8.11 -1.90
C ALA A 107 2.58 9.54 -1.39
N ARG A 108 1.55 10.40 -1.37
CA ARG A 108 1.62 11.76 -0.81
C ARG A 108 1.24 11.83 0.66
N SER A 109 0.74 10.74 1.24
CA SER A 109 0.29 10.65 2.65
C SER A 109 1.41 10.26 3.63
N GLY A 110 2.62 10.77 3.42
CA GLY A 110 3.74 10.60 4.37
C GLY A 110 3.43 11.19 5.74
N ARG A 111 4.08 10.69 6.79
CA ARG A 111 3.76 11.09 8.19
C ARG A 111 3.82 12.60 8.42
N ASP A 112 4.85 13.26 7.89
CA ASP A 112 5.03 14.70 7.97
C ASP A 112 3.98 15.48 7.16
N ALA A 113 3.67 15.03 5.94
CA ALA A 113 2.64 15.63 5.10
C ALA A 113 1.25 15.54 5.77
N MET A 114 0.91 14.38 6.33
CA MET A 114 -0.34 14.18 7.06
C MET A 114 -0.40 15.00 8.33
N ALA A 115 0.69 15.06 9.12
CA ALA A 115 0.74 15.90 10.31
C ALA A 115 0.49 17.38 9.96
N LYS A 116 1.12 17.89 8.88
CA LYS A 116 0.91 19.26 8.41
C LYS A 116 -0.53 19.50 7.95
N LEU A 117 -1.12 18.58 7.19
CA LEU A 117 -2.50 18.68 6.73
C LEU A 117 -3.48 18.70 7.91
N LEU A 118 -3.30 17.78 8.86
CA LEU A 118 -4.19 17.62 10.01
C LEU A 118 -4.06 18.77 11.01
N ALA A 119 -2.89 19.42 11.11
CA ALA A 119 -2.70 20.58 12.01
C ALA A 119 -3.61 21.77 11.68
N GLY A 120 -4.16 21.82 10.45
CA GLY A 120 -5.15 22.83 10.05
C GLY A 120 -6.59 22.54 10.48
N VAL A 121 -6.87 21.38 11.09
CA VAL A 121 -8.23 20.98 11.47
C VAL A 121 -8.58 21.51 12.86
N PRO A 122 -9.62 22.35 13.00
CA PRO A 122 -10.02 22.90 14.30
C PRO A 122 -10.35 21.80 15.31
N GLY A 123 -9.81 21.93 16.53
CA GLY A 123 -10.04 20.98 17.62
C GLY A 123 -9.22 19.69 17.53
N LEU A 124 -8.49 19.44 16.43
CA LEU A 124 -7.63 18.27 16.29
C LEU A 124 -6.25 18.55 16.89
N ARG A 125 -5.85 17.75 17.89
CA ARG A 125 -4.49 17.79 18.43
C ARG A 125 -3.58 16.89 17.58
N VAL A 126 -2.59 17.49 16.94
CA VAL A 126 -1.64 16.79 16.07
C VAL A 126 -0.23 16.85 16.66
N PRO A 127 0.46 15.71 16.86
CA PRO A 127 1.85 15.72 17.31
C PRO A 127 2.77 16.42 16.31
N VAL A 128 3.75 17.16 16.82
CA VAL A 128 4.81 17.72 15.98
C VAL A 128 5.57 16.55 15.35
N THR A 129 5.64 16.55 14.03
CA THR A 129 6.33 15.53 13.25
C THR A 129 7.52 16.14 12.56
N LEU A 130 8.69 15.52 12.74
CA LEU A 130 9.96 15.96 12.16
C LEU A 130 10.51 14.84 11.26
N ARG A 131 10.99 15.20 10.07
CA ARG A 131 11.66 14.28 9.14
C ARG A 131 13.17 14.51 9.20
N ALA A 132 13.93 13.47 9.57
CA ALA A 132 15.39 13.52 9.62
C ALA A 132 16.00 12.58 8.57
N ASP A 133 17.04 13.05 7.87
CA ASP A 133 17.88 12.17 7.04
C ASP A 133 19.04 11.64 7.91
N LEU A 134 18.91 10.39 8.35
CA LEU A 134 19.88 9.74 9.23
C LEU A 134 21.26 9.54 8.59
N ARG A 135 21.39 9.74 7.27
CA ARG A 135 22.68 9.69 6.57
C ARG A 135 23.48 10.99 6.73
N ARG A 136 22.88 12.03 7.33
CA ARG A 136 23.51 13.34 7.55
C ARG A 136 23.62 13.61 9.07
N PRO A 137 24.80 13.41 9.68
CA PRO A 137 24.99 13.52 11.13
C PRO A 137 24.56 14.87 11.73
N ALA A 138 24.77 15.97 11.01
CA ALA A 138 24.35 17.30 11.46
C ALA A 138 22.83 17.43 11.65
N THR A 139 22.04 16.68 10.87
CA THR A 139 20.57 16.70 10.93
C THR A 139 20.03 15.92 12.13
N MET A 140 20.80 14.94 12.64
CA MET A 140 20.45 14.18 13.85
C MET A 140 20.58 15.02 15.12
N ARG A 141 21.65 15.81 15.26
CA ARG A 141 21.85 16.67 16.45
C ARG A 141 20.74 17.71 16.55
N ALA A 142 20.44 18.39 15.45
CA ALA A 142 19.32 19.34 15.39
C ALA A 142 17.96 18.70 15.70
N PHE A 143 17.76 17.41 15.34
CA PHE A 143 16.54 16.67 15.66
C PHE A 143 16.43 16.34 17.15
N LEU A 144 17.52 15.93 17.80
CA LEU A 144 17.53 15.66 19.24
C LEU A 144 17.26 16.93 20.06
N GLU A 145 17.86 18.05 19.66
CA GLU A 145 17.62 19.37 20.27
C GLU A 145 16.16 19.81 20.09
N ALA A 146 15.62 19.72 18.86
CA ALA A 146 14.23 20.10 18.57
C ALA A 146 13.17 19.19 19.23
N SER A 147 13.54 17.96 19.60
CA SER A 147 12.65 17.02 20.30
C SER A 147 12.75 17.11 21.83
N GLY A 148 13.59 18.00 22.37
CA GLY A 148 13.81 18.15 23.81
C GLY A 148 14.51 16.94 24.44
N ARG A 149 15.31 16.21 23.66
CA ARG A 149 16.04 15.00 24.07
C ARG A 149 17.56 15.14 23.96
N ALA A 150 18.06 16.37 23.83
CA ALA A 150 19.49 16.70 23.84
C ALA A 150 20.02 16.88 25.27
#